data_AF-A0A484NIF0-F1
#
_entry.id   AF-A0A484NIF0-F1
#
_cell.length_a   1.000
_cell.length_b   1.000
_cell.length_c   1.000
_cell.angle_alpha   90.00
_cell.angle_beta   90.00
_cell.angle_gamma   90.00
#
_symmetry.space_group_name_H-M   'P 1'
#
loop_
_entity.id
_entity.type
_entity.pdbx_description
1 polymer ?
#
loop_
_entity_poly.entity_id
_entity_poly.type
_entity_poly.pdbx_seq_one_letter_code
_entity_poly.pdbx_strand_id
1 'polypeptide(L)'
;MPTPPTPPLAATSLGVGIRGRNDKLSSPAAGDSDKALVARRSSGKLSKAFNKAMLGNVVVRAFFKTKPRRPRTPAEVVSRTTLVLDALNSFEDNDGGKRFPKMGEVDTLIREMKSTLYGSSESEPAAEACAQLTQEFFKANTLRLIVHCLPKLNLEARKDATQVVANLQRQPVNSRLIASDYLEANLDIVDHLVSGYEDSGLALHYGAMLRECIRHQVVASHILKSGQVRNFFGYIQLPEFDVATDAATTFKELLTRHKSTVAEFLSGNNNWFFTEFNFKLLGSPNYITRRQAVKLLGDILLDRSNSCVMVRYVSSLDNLIIMMNLLRESSKPIQLDAFHVFKLFVANTNRPPGITSVLANNKEKLLRLFAGLRMDKDDELFESDKTQIMKEISGLELPRQAGDVYKLPKTPMCSGELSKVSPLPTPAAYSHE
;
A
#
# COMPACT_ATOMS: atom_id res chain seq x y z
N MET A 1 -51.23 -9.66 14.82
CA MET A 1 -51.10 -8.28 15.35
C MET A 1 -49.63 -7.88 15.29
N PRO A 2 -49.30 -6.61 14.98
CA PRO A 2 -48.79 -6.23 13.67
C PRO A 2 -47.27 -6.04 13.58
N THR A 3 -46.79 -6.11 12.34
CA THR A 3 -45.45 -5.80 11.81
C THR A 3 -45.06 -4.32 11.95
N PRO A 4 -43.77 -3.98 12.11
CA PRO A 4 -43.31 -2.59 12.13
C PRO A 4 -43.11 -2.03 10.70
N PRO A 5 -43.24 -0.69 10.50
CA PRO A 5 -43.20 -0.06 9.19
C PRO A 5 -41.79 0.33 8.73
N THR A 6 -41.57 0.20 7.42
CA THR A 6 -40.42 0.68 6.64
C THR A 6 -40.51 2.21 6.42
N PRO A 7 -39.38 2.96 6.41
CA PRO A 7 -39.37 4.40 6.10
C PRO A 7 -39.27 4.69 4.58
N PRO A 8 -39.77 5.85 4.09
CA PRO A 8 -39.79 6.18 2.68
C PRO A 8 -38.53 6.93 2.20
N LEU A 9 -38.20 6.68 0.93
CA LEU A 9 -37.25 7.41 0.09
C LEU A 9 -37.79 8.80 -0.25
N ALA A 10 -36.96 9.85 -0.09
CA ALA A 10 -37.25 11.20 -0.56
C ALA A 10 -36.17 11.68 -1.53
N ALA A 11 -36.65 12.07 -2.72
CA ALA A 11 -35.90 12.66 -3.81
C ALA A 11 -35.39 14.07 -3.46
N THR A 12 -34.25 14.45 -4.04
CA THR A 12 -33.75 15.84 -3.98
C THR A 12 -33.62 16.39 -5.40
N SER A 13 -34.58 17.24 -5.79
CA SER A 13 -34.49 18.12 -6.95
C SER A 13 -34.09 19.51 -6.46
N LEU A 14 -32.92 20.01 -6.87
CA LEU A 14 -32.47 21.37 -6.59
C LEU A 14 -32.90 22.30 -7.73
N GLY A 15 -33.79 23.23 -7.38
CA GLY A 15 -34.22 24.36 -8.19
C GLY A 15 -33.46 25.64 -7.85
N VAL A 16 -33.31 26.46 -8.89
CA VAL A 16 -32.71 27.79 -8.98
C VAL A 16 -33.38 28.83 -8.07
N GLY A 17 -32.62 29.79 -7.52
CA GLY A 17 -33.17 30.96 -6.84
C GLY A 17 -32.16 32.05 -6.50
N ILE A 18 -32.20 33.15 -7.27
CA ILE A 18 -31.44 34.40 -7.14
C ILE A 18 -32.07 35.34 -6.09
N ARG A 19 -31.23 36.01 -5.28
CA ARG A 19 -31.44 37.33 -4.62
C ARG A 19 -30.09 37.72 -3.97
N GLY A 20 -29.48 38.91 -4.07
CA GLY A 20 -29.97 40.24 -4.44
C GLY A 20 -30.00 41.15 -3.21
N ARG A 21 -28.93 41.96 -2.98
CA ARG A 21 -28.95 43.35 -2.45
C ARG A 21 -27.54 43.81 -2.01
N ASN A 22 -27.09 44.92 -2.56
CA ASN A 22 -26.65 46.08 -1.78
C ASN A 22 -26.70 47.35 -2.66
N ASP A 23 -27.62 48.23 -2.29
CA ASP A 23 -27.67 49.67 -2.54
C ASP A 23 -26.48 50.34 -1.80
N LYS A 24 -25.90 51.52 -2.12
CA LYS A 24 -26.48 52.77 -2.65
C LYS A 24 -25.39 53.85 -2.84
N LEU A 25 -25.65 54.79 -3.76
CA LEU A 25 -25.25 56.21 -3.85
C LEU A 25 -23.75 56.54 -4.06
N SER A 26 -23.34 57.40 -5.01
CA SER A 26 -23.88 58.73 -5.38
C SER A 26 -23.50 59.16 -6.82
N SER A 27 -24.27 60.13 -7.35
CA SER A 27 -24.42 60.61 -8.74
C SER A 27 -23.75 62.00 -8.99
N PRO A 28 -24.05 62.76 -10.07
CA PRO A 28 -23.29 62.81 -11.34
C PRO A 28 -22.88 64.25 -11.76
N ALA A 29 -22.23 64.41 -12.91
CA ALA A 29 -22.15 65.70 -13.62
C ALA A 29 -22.21 65.51 -15.14
N ALA A 30 -22.93 66.40 -15.81
CA ALA A 30 -23.35 66.40 -17.21
C ALA A 30 -22.65 67.50 -18.04
N GLY A 31 -22.83 67.44 -19.36
CA GLY A 31 -22.46 68.48 -20.34
C GLY A 31 -21.31 68.04 -21.25
N ASP A 32 -21.28 68.30 -22.56
CA ASP A 32 -22.10 69.11 -23.43
C ASP A 32 -21.80 68.68 -24.89
N SER A 33 -22.73 68.97 -25.79
CA SER A 33 -22.64 68.70 -27.23
C SER A 33 -22.19 69.95 -27.98
N ASP A 34 -21.28 69.84 -28.96
CA ASP A 34 -21.22 70.87 -30.00
C ASP A 34 -20.74 70.39 -31.38
N LYS A 35 -21.24 71.11 -32.39
CA LYS A 35 -21.38 70.75 -33.80
C LYS A 35 -20.25 71.29 -34.71
N ALA A 36 -20.10 70.59 -35.85
CA ALA A 36 -19.83 71.13 -37.22
C ALA A 36 -18.43 71.77 -37.48
N LEU A 37 -17.88 71.95 -38.69
CA LEU A 37 -18.29 71.82 -40.08
C LEU A 37 -17.01 71.93 -40.98
N VAL A 38 -17.10 71.43 -42.22
CA VAL A 38 -16.40 71.84 -43.47
C VAL A 38 -14.98 71.35 -43.84
N ALA A 39 -15.04 70.52 -44.90
CA ALA A 39 -14.10 70.20 -45.96
C ALA A 39 -13.16 71.29 -46.53
N ARG A 40 -11.99 70.85 -47.03
CA ARG A 40 -11.57 71.15 -48.42
C ARG A 40 -10.49 70.18 -48.94
N ARG A 41 -10.57 69.96 -50.26
CA ARG A 41 -9.92 68.94 -51.09
C ARG A 41 -8.54 69.34 -51.64
N SER A 42 -7.85 68.31 -52.15
CA SER A 42 -6.87 68.28 -53.25
C SER A 42 -5.41 68.46 -52.82
N SER A 43 -4.39 67.82 -53.40
CA SER A 43 -4.24 66.98 -54.59
C SER A 43 -2.86 66.29 -54.54
N GLY A 44 -2.61 65.31 -55.42
CA GLY A 44 -1.27 65.14 -56.00
C GLY A 44 -0.33 64.14 -55.33
N LYS A 45 -0.10 63.03 -56.04
CA LYS A 45 0.87 61.96 -55.79
C LYS A 45 2.33 62.46 -55.81
N LEU A 46 3.18 61.88 -54.97
CA LEU A 46 4.64 61.63 -55.15
C LEU A 46 5.12 60.79 -53.94
N SER A 47 4.89 59.48 -53.91
CA SER A 47 5.80 58.41 -54.37
C SER A 47 7.26 58.51 -53.89
N LYS A 48 7.68 57.43 -53.21
CA LYS A 48 9.07 57.02 -52.87
C LYS A 48 9.75 57.72 -51.69
N ALA A 49 9.49 57.20 -50.49
CA ALA A 49 10.51 56.67 -49.59
C ALA A 49 9.83 56.39 -48.24
N PHE A 50 9.62 55.12 -47.91
CA PHE A 50 9.72 54.50 -46.58
C PHE A 50 9.07 53.12 -46.64
N ASN A 51 9.73 52.13 -46.02
CA ASN A 51 9.36 50.72 -45.88
C ASN A 51 9.85 49.75 -46.99
N LYS A 52 11.17 49.62 -47.08
CA LYS A 52 11.84 48.36 -47.42
C LYS A 52 12.36 47.74 -46.12
N ALA A 53 11.49 47.04 -45.37
CA ALA A 53 11.84 46.05 -44.33
C ALA A 53 10.56 45.51 -43.67
N MET A 54 9.95 44.48 -44.26
CA MET A 54 9.02 43.50 -43.68
C MET A 54 8.16 42.95 -44.82
N LEU A 55 8.66 41.91 -45.49
CA LEU A 55 7.90 40.91 -46.26
C LEU A 55 8.93 40.00 -46.95
N GLY A 56 9.60 39.20 -46.14
CA GLY A 56 10.50 38.14 -46.60
C GLY A 56 10.45 37.01 -45.59
N ASN A 57 10.06 35.82 -46.06
CA ASN A 57 10.22 34.52 -45.40
C ASN A 57 9.25 34.09 -44.29
N VAL A 58 7.93 34.11 -44.54
CA VAL A 58 6.96 33.36 -43.70
C VAL A 58 6.13 32.31 -44.47
N VAL A 59 6.23 32.21 -45.81
CA VAL A 59 5.25 31.43 -46.59
C VAL A 59 5.76 30.09 -47.18
N VAL A 60 6.97 29.60 -46.85
CA VAL A 60 7.44 28.30 -47.42
C VAL A 60 8.04 27.33 -46.41
N ARG A 61 7.40 27.13 -45.25
CA ARG A 61 7.76 26.03 -44.33
C ARG A 61 6.58 25.41 -43.56
N ALA A 62 5.36 25.48 -44.10
CA ALA A 62 4.15 24.97 -43.42
C ALA A 62 3.29 24.02 -44.29
N PHE A 63 3.91 23.17 -45.11
CA PHE A 63 3.19 22.14 -45.87
C PHE A 63 3.90 20.79 -45.85
N PHE A 64 4.00 20.21 -44.65
CA PHE A 64 3.99 18.75 -44.47
C PHE A 64 3.07 18.42 -43.30
N LYS A 65 1.77 18.72 -43.47
CA LYS A 65 0.73 18.13 -42.61
C LYS A 65 0.63 16.66 -42.98
N THR A 66 1.25 15.79 -42.19
CA THR A 66 0.89 14.38 -42.13
C THR A 66 -0.63 14.29 -41.98
N LYS A 67 -1.31 13.51 -42.83
CA LYS A 67 -2.75 13.23 -42.72
C LYS A 67 -3.12 12.99 -41.24
N PRO A 68 -4.25 13.51 -40.72
CA PRO A 68 -4.70 13.17 -39.39
C PRO A 68 -4.79 11.64 -39.31
N ARG A 69 -3.92 11.04 -38.51
CA ARG A 69 -3.84 9.59 -38.36
C ARG A 69 -5.17 9.15 -37.76
N ARG A 70 -5.86 8.20 -38.42
CA ARG A 70 -7.09 7.60 -37.86
C ARG A 70 -6.80 7.20 -36.41
N PRO A 71 -7.68 7.54 -35.44
CA PRO A 71 -7.50 7.10 -34.07
C PRO A 71 -7.44 5.58 -34.05
N ARG A 72 -6.42 5.04 -33.37
CA ARG A 72 -6.24 3.59 -33.25
C ARG A 72 -7.38 3.03 -32.41
N THR A 73 -7.88 1.87 -32.79
CA THR A 73 -8.78 1.10 -31.92
C THR A 73 -8.02 0.57 -30.70
N PRO A 74 -8.68 0.26 -29.57
CA PRO A 74 -8.04 -0.35 -28.41
C PRO A 74 -7.18 -1.59 -28.75
N ALA A 75 -7.68 -2.44 -29.66
CA ALA A 75 -6.95 -3.61 -30.13
C ALA A 75 -5.66 -3.26 -30.89
N GLU A 76 -5.71 -2.26 -31.78
CA GLU A 76 -4.54 -1.79 -32.51
C GLU A 76 -3.50 -1.15 -31.58
N VAL A 77 -3.94 -0.43 -30.54
CA VAL A 77 -3.05 0.15 -29.52
C VAL A 77 -2.31 -0.96 -28.79
N VAL A 78 -3.02 -1.97 -28.27
CA VAL A 78 -2.39 -3.07 -27.53
C VAL A 78 -1.43 -3.84 -28.44
N SER A 79 -1.89 -4.31 -29.62
CA SER A 79 -1.07 -5.07 -30.54
C SER A 79 0.21 -4.32 -30.92
N ARG A 80 0.11 -3.01 -31.21
CA ARG A 80 1.28 -2.19 -31.51
C ARG A 80 2.18 -2.02 -30.30
N THR A 81 1.62 -1.86 -29.11
CA THR A 81 2.39 -1.77 -27.85
C THR A 81 3.20 -3.04 -27.63
N THR A 82 2.58 -4.22 -27.74
CA THR A 82 3.25 -5.51 -27.59
C THR A 82 4.44 -5.62 -28.55
N LEU A 83 4.24 -5.29 -29.84
CA LEU A 83 5.30 -5.36 -30.86
C LEU A 83 6.48 -4.43 -30.57
N VAL A 84 6.22 -3.19 -30.13
CA VAL A 84 7.29 -2.22 -29.87
C VAL A 84 8.00 -2.53 -28.55
N LEU A 85 7.29 -3.03 -27.54
CA LEU A 85 7.89 -3.46 -26.28
C LEU A 85 8.73 -4.73 -26.44
N ASP A 86 8.32 -5.66 -27.30
CA ASP A 86 9.13 -6.85 -27.62
C ASP A 86 10.45 -6.47 -28.28
N ALA A 87 10.40 -5.53 -29.23
CA ALA A 87 11.59 -4.96 -29.84
C ALA A 87 12.47 -4.19 -28.83
N LEU A 88 11.87 -3.49 -27.85
CA LEU A 88 12.59 -2.82 -26.77
C LEU A 88 13.23 -3.82 -25.80
N ASN A 89 12.53 -4.92 -25.50
CA ASN A 89 13.01 -5.96 -24.60
C ASN A 89 14.28 -6.62 -25.17
N SER A 90 14.24 -6.94 -26.47
CA SER A 90 15.35 -7.52 -27.23
C SER A 90 16.43 -6.51 -27.62
N PHE A 91 16.23 -5.22 -27.38
CA PHE A 91 17.22 -4.19 -27.65
C PHE A 91 18.31 -4.22 -26.58
N GLU A 92 19.52 -4.63 -26.97
CA GLU A 92 20.73 -4.53 -26.17
C GLU A 92 21.33 -3.14 -26.31
N ASP A 93 21.61 -2.50 -25.18
CA ASP A 93 22.41 -1.27 -25.13
C ASP A 93 23.88 -1.63 -25.41
N ASN A 94 24.22 -1.86 -26.67
CA ASN A 94 25.60 -2.09 -27.07
C ASN A 94 26.39 -0.78 -26.93
N ASP A 95 27.03 -0.62 -25.76
CA ASP A 95 28.22 0.16 -25.37
C ASP A 95 28.48 1.53 -26.04
N GLY A 96 27.45 2.16 -26.57
CA GLY A 96 27.55 3.37 -27.40
C GLY A 96 26.40 4.36 -27.21
N GLY A 97 25.58 4.20 -26.17
CA GLY A 97 24.54 5.17 -25.80
C GLY A 97 23.44 5.40 -26.85
N LYS A 98 23.26 4.49 -27.81
CA LYS A 98 22.21 4.61 -28.83
C LYS A 98 20.84 4.35 -28.21
N ARG A 99 20.08 5.42 -27.98
CA ARG A 99 18.69 5.34 -27.51
C ARG A 99 17.83 4.51 -28.48
N PHE A 100 16.98 3.64 -27.94
CA PHE A 100 16.01 2.87 -28.71
C PHE A 100 15.19 3.78 -29.66
N PRO A 101 15.21 3.54 -30.98
CA PRO A 101 14.70 4.50 -31.97
C PRO A 101 13.18 4.71 -31.89
N LYS A 102 12.43 3.73 -31.38
CA LYS A 102 10.97 3.80 -31.23
C LYS A 102 10.52 4.21 -29.82
N MET A 103 11.40 4.77 -28.99
CA MET A 103 11.05 5.12 -27.61
C MET A 103 9.87 6.12 -27.55
N GLY A 104 9.83 7.12 -28.44
CA GLY A 104 8.69 8.05 -28.51
C GLY A 104 7.36 7.38 -28.91
N GLU A 105 7.42 6.27 -29.67
CA GLU A 105 6.24 5.46 -29.98
C GLU A 105 5.77 4.68 -28.75
N VAL A 106 6.68 4.12 -27.94
CA VAL A 106 6.35 3.46 -26.66
C VAL A 106 5.63 4.44 -25.73
N ASP A 107 6.20 5.62 -25.51
CA ASP A 107 5.62 6.65 -24.64
C ASP A 107 4.20 7.04 -25.07
N THR A 108 4.01 7.18 -26.39
CA THR A 108 2.71 7.56 -26.97
C THR A 108 1.67 6.46 -26.78
N LEU A 109 2.04 5.20 -27.02
CA LEU A 109 1.13 4.06 -26.92
C LEU A 109 0.71 3.77 -25.48
N ILE A 110 1.64 3.85 -24.52
CA ILE A 110 1.31 3.69 -23.10
C ILE A 110 0.35 4.79 -22.64
N ARG A 111 0.55 6.03 -23.10
CA ARG A 111 -0.36 7.15 -22.84
C ARG A 111 -1.72 6.97 -23.49
N GLU A 112 -1.80 6.44 -24.71
CA GLU A 112 -3.05 6.10 -25.39
C GLU A 112 -3.84 5.03 -24.60
N MET A 113 -3.17 4.00 -24.08
CA MET A 113 -3.80 3.01 -23.19
C MET A 113 -4.36 3.67 -21.92
N LYS A 114 -3.55 4.52 -21.26
CA LYS A 114 -3.99 5.26 -20.07
C LYS A 114 -5.19 6.15 -20.37
N SER A 115 -5.16 6.92 -21.46
CA SER A 115 -6.27 7.81 -21.84
C SER A 115 -7.55 7.02 -22.13
N THR A 116 -7.44 5.80 -22.65
CA THR A 116 -8.60 4.92 -22.85
C THR A 116 -9.22 4.50 -21.51
N LEU A 117 -8.38 4.18 -20.52
CA LEU A 117 -8.81 3.66 -19.22
C LEU A 117 -9.28 4.72 -18.22
N TYR A 118 -8.76 5.95 -18.32
CA TYR A 118 -9.07 7.04 -17.38
C TYR A 118 -9.91 8.16 -17.99
N GLY A 119 -10.12 8.14 -19.32
CA GLY A 119 -10.78 9.22 -20.04
C GLY A 119 -9.88 10.44 -20.22
N SER A 120 -10.50 11.56 -20.58
CA SER A 120 -9.85 12.86 -20.75
C SER A 120 -10.49 13.91 -19.81
N SER A 121 -9.98 15.14 -19.80
CA SER A 121 -10.63 16.25 -19.08
C SER A 121 -12.04 16.57 -19.60
N GLU A 122 -12.38 16.12 -20.81
CA GLU A 122 -13.64 16.44 -21.49
C GLU A 122 -14.57 15.22 -21.62
N SER A 123 -14.09 14.01 -21.34
CA SER A 123 -14.86 12.77 -21.57
C SER A 123 -14.52 11.65 -20.59
N GLU A 124 -15.56 11.00 -20.07
CA GLU A 124 -15.42 9.78 -19.28
C GLU A 124 -14.93 8.60 -20.15
N PRO A 125 -14.22 7.62 -19.55
CA PRO A 125 -13.76 6.44 -20.27
C PRO A 125 -14.95 5.59 -20.75
N ALA A 126 -15.00 5.32 -22.06
CA ALA A 126 -16.04 4.47 -22.64
C ALA A 126 -15.86 3.01 -22.18
N ALA A 127 -16.90 2.44 -21.55
CA ALA A 127 -16.86 1.09 -20.99
C ALA A 127 -16.50 0.01 -22.04
N GLU A 128 -17.05 0.12 -23.26
CA GLU A 128 -16.75 -0.81 -24.36
C GLU A 128 -15.27 -0.75 -24.78
N ALA A 129 -14.70 0.46 -24.87
CA ALA A 129 -13.30 0.64 -25.21
C ALA A 129 -12.37 0.09 -24.12
N CYS A 130 -12.72 0.30 -22.84
CA CYS A 130 -11.99 -0.27 -21.70
C CYS A 130 -12.03 -1.80 -21.71
N ALA A 131 -13.21 -2.40 -21.94
CA ALA A 131 -13.38 -3.84 -22.01
C ALA A 131 -12.58 -4.45 -23.17
N GLN A 132 -12.62 -3.82 -24.35
CA GLN A 132 -11.85 -4.26 -25.51
C GLN A 132 -10.34 -4.14 -25.26
N LEU A 133 -9.87 -3.03 -24.69
CA LEU A 133 -8.46 -2.85 -24.32
C LEU A 133 -8.01 -3.94 -23.36
N THR A 134 -8.79 -4.20 -22.31
CA THR A 134 -8.51 -5.20 -21.28
C THR A 134 -8.44 -6.60 -21.89
N GLN A 135 -9.40 -6.96 -22.75
CA GLN A 135 -9.42 -8.24 -23.42
C GLN A 135 -8.18 -8.46 -24.28
N GLU A 136 -7.79 -7.49 -25.10
CA GLU A 136 -6.61 -7.62 -25.95
C GLU A 136 -5.31 -7.60 -25.14
N PHE A 137 -5.25 -6.83 -24.06
CA PHE A 137 -4.07 -6.72 -23.20
C PHE A 137 -3.69 -8.07 -22.58
N PHE A 138 -4.68 -8.82 -22.08
CA PHE A 138 -4.49 -10.13 -21.46
C PHE A 138 -4.52 -11.31 -22.44
N LYS A 139 -4.82 -11.10 -23.73
CA LYS A 139 -4.66 -12.14 -24.77
C LYS A 139 -3.20 -12.39 -25.13
N ALA A 140 -2.33 -11.42 -24.92
CA ALA A 140 -0.94 -11.43 -25.35
C ALA A 140 0.04 -11.28 -24.16
N ASN A 141 1.34 -11.24 -24.45
CA ASN A 141 2.40 -11.05 -23.44
C ASN A 141 2.60 -9.58 -23.02
N THR A 142 1.59 -8.73 -23.18
CA THR A 142 1.72 -7.28 -22.98
C THR A 142 2.06 -6.93 -21.53
N LEU A 143 1.41 -7.57 -20.54
CA LEU A 143 1.71 -7.34 -19.13
C LEU A 143 3.18 -7.66 -18.82
N ARG A 144 3.62 -8.86 -19.21
CA ARG A 144 4.99 -9.35 -19.04
C ARG A 144 6.01 -8.38 -19.64
N LEU A 145 5.77 -7.94 -20.87
CA LEU A 145 6.66 -7.01 -21.57
C LEU A 145 6.68 -5.63 -20.90
N ILE A 146 5.55 -5.11 -20.43
CA ILE A 146 5.52 -3.85 -19.67
C ILE A 146 6.35 -3.96 -18.40
N VAL A 147 6.19 -5.06 -17.66
CA VAL A 147 6.90 -5.30 -16.40
C VAL A 147 8.42 -5.40 -16.65
N HIS A 148 8.86 -6.21 -17.62
CA HIS A 148 10.30 -6.35 -17.91
C HIS A 148 10.93 -5.10 -18.55
N CYS A 149 10.19 -4.35 -19.37
CA CYS A 149 10.71 -3.14 -20.00
C CYS A 149 10.65 -1.91 -19.08
N LEU A 150 9.99 -1.99 -17.90
CA LEU A 150 9.83 -0.86 -16.98
C LEU A 150 11.16 -0.13 -16.66
N PRO A 151 12.30 -0.81 -16.41
CA PRO A 151 13.58 -0.16 -16.19
C PRO A 151 14.06 0.67 -17.39
N LYS A 152 13.71 0.26 -18.62
CA LYS A 152 14.10 0.93 -19.87
C LYS A 152 13.21 2.16 -20.19
N LEU A 153 12.08 2.32 -19.52
CA LEU A 153 11.15 3.44 -19.73
C LEU A 153 11.63 4.71 -19.01
N ASN A 154 11.22 5.88 -19.52
CA ASN A 154 11.40 7.15 -18.80
C ASN A 154 10.39 7.30 -17.65
N LEU A 155 10.59 8.30 -16.79
CA LEU A 155 9.80 8.52 -15.57
C LEU A 155 8.28 8.60 -15.83
N GLU A 156 7.85 9.37 -16.83
CA GLU A 156 6.43 9.54 -17.12
C GLU A 156 5.82 8.25 -17.70
N ALA A 157 6.54 7.56 -18.59
CA ALA A 157 6.10 6.27 -19.11
C ALA A 157 6.02 5.18 -18.04
N ARG A 158 6.91 5.18 -17.03
CA ARG A 158 6.81 4.27 -15.86
C ARG A 158 5.55 4.54 -15.05
N LYS A 159 5.23 5.81 -14.78
CA LYS A 159 3.99 6.20 -14.08
C LYS A 159 2.75 5.79 -14.87
N ASP A 160 2.71 6.09 -16.17
CA ASP A 160 1.58 5.74 -17.04
C ASP A 160 1.42 4.21 -17.12
N ALA A 161 2.52 3.46 -17.30
CA ALA A 161 2.51 1.99 -17.32
C ALA A 161 1.97 1.40 -15.99
N THR A 162 2.41 1.96 -14.86
CA THR A 162 1.93 1.56 -13.52
C THR A 162 0.43 1.75 -13.41
N GLN A 163 -0.09 2.91 -13.82
CA GLN A 163 -1.52 3.21 -13.78
C GLN A 163 -2.33 2.31 -14.71
N VAL A 164 -1.82 2.05 -15.92
CA VAL A 164 -2.45 1.12 -16.87
C VAL A 164 -2.56 -0.27 -16.26
N VAL A 165 -1.44 -0.85 -15.80
CA VAL A 165 -1.43 -2.19 -15.20
C VAL A 165 -2.34 -2.27 -13.98
N ALA A 166 -2.29 -1.26 -13.10
CA ALA A 166 -3.11 -1.19 -11.90
C ALA A 166 -4.62 -1.14 -12.20
N ASN A 167 -5.02 -0.31 -13.17
CA ASN A 167 -6.41 -0.16 -13.58
C ASN A 167 -6.96 -1.47 -14.17
N LEU A 168 -6.18 -2.12 -15.05
CA LEU A 168 -6.58 -3.32 -15.76
C LEU A 168 -6.90 -4.52 -14.85
N GLN A 169 -6.29 -4.61 -13.66
CA GLN A 169 -6.62 -5.66 -12.69
C GLN A 169 -8.08 -5.60 -12.21
N ARG A 170 -8.70 -4.42 -12.29
CA ARG A 170 -10.06 -4.16 -11.81
C ARG A 170 -11.10 -4.11 -12.92
N GLN A 171 -10.67 -4.14 -14.18
CA GLN A 171 -11.58 -3.98 -15.32
C GLN A 171 -12.37 -5.27 -15.59
N PRO A 172 -13.71 -5.23 -15.50
CA PRO A 172 -14.53 -6.37 -15.86
C PRO A 172 -14.69 -6.46 -17.39
N VAL A 173 -14.48 -7.65 -17.94
CA VAL A 173 -14.81 -7.99 -19.33
C VAL A 173 -15.92 -9.03 -19.27
N ASN A 174 -17.09 -8.74 -19.85
CA ASN A 174 -18.28 -9.61 -19.76
C ASN A 174 -18.59 -10.03 -18.31
N SER A 175 -18.52 -9.07 -17.38
CA SER A 175 -18.72 -9.26 -15.94
C SER A 175 -17.72 -10.20 -15.24
N ARG A 176 -16.55 -10.46 -15.84
CA ARG A 176 -15.48 -11.27 -15.27
C ARG A 176 -14.16 -10.50 -15.20
N LEU A 177 -13.36 -10.76 -14.17
CA LEU A 177 -12.00 -10.21 -14.03
C LEU A 177 -11.00 -11.16 -14.69
N ILE A 178 -10.85 -11.05 -16.02
CA ILE A 178 -9.97 -11.92 -16.81
C ILE A 178 -8.48 -11.79 -16.45
N ALA A 179 -8.11 -10.71 -15.74
CA ALA A 179 -6.77 -10.51 -15.19
C ALA A 179 -6.37 -11.64 -14.22
N SER A 180 -7.33 -12.15 -13.45
CA SER A 180 -7.11 -13.26 -12.52
C SER A 180 -6.66 -14.52 -13.27
N ASP A 181 -7.38 -14.88 -14.35
CA ASP A 181 -7.11 -16.08 -15.15
C ASP A 181 -5.75 -15.97 -15.86
N TYR A 182 -5.41 -14.77 -16.36
CA TYR A 182 -4.11 -14.52 -16.97
C TYR A 182 -2.97 -14.68 -15.97
N LEU A 183 -3.10 -14.11 -14.76
CA LEU A 183 -2.06 -14.17 -13.74
C LEU A 183 -1.86 -15.60 -13.21
N GLU A 184 -2.94 -16.38 -13.08
CA GLU A 184 -2.84 -17.80 -12.71
C GLU A 184 -1.96 -18.59 -13.68
N ALA A 185 -2.02 -18.27 -14.98
CA ALA A 185 -1.18 -18.88 -16.01
C ALA A 185 0.25 -18.28 -16.11
N ASN A 186 0.54 -17.16 -15.43
CA ASN A 186 1.78 -16.38 -15.57
C ASN A 186 2.32 -15.88 -14.21
N LEU A 187 2.34 -16.75 -13.21
CA LEU A 187 2.72 -16.39 -11.83
C LEU A 187 4.17 -15.91 -11.67
N ASP A 188 5.05 -16.23 -12.60
CA ASP A 188 6.43 -15.74 -12.60
C ASP A 188 6.52 -14.20 -12.80
N ILE A 189 5.50 -13.57 -13.40
CA ILE A 189 5.37 -12.11 -13.42
C ILE A 189 5.22 -11.58 -12.00
N VAL A 190 4.44 -12.27 -11.16
CA VAL A 190 4.23 -11.89 -9.76
C VAL A 190 5.53 -12.00 -8.98
N ASP A 191 6.30 -13.07 -9.20
CA ASP A 191 7.61 -13.23 -8.57
C ASP A 191 8.56 -12.08 -8.92
N HIS A 192 8.56 -11.64 -10.19
CA HIS A 192 9.32 -10.47 -10.61
C HIS A 192 8.86 -9.19 -9.92
N LEU A 193 7.54 -8.96 -9.82
CA LEU A 193 6.98 -7.80 -9.11
C LEU A 193 7.37 -7.79 -7.62
N VAL A 194 7.45 -8.95 -6.96
CA VAL A 194 7.90 -9.05 -5.57
C VAL A 194 9.39 -8.71 -5.45
N SER A 195 10.24 -9.28 -6.30
CA SER A 195 11.68 -8.96 -6.31
C SER A 195 11.96 -7.49 -6.68
N GLY A 196 11.00 -6.82 -7.33
CA GLY A 196 11.09 -5.41 -7.71
C GLY A 196 11.30 -4.44 -6.55
N TYR A 197 11.00 -4.84 -5.30
CA TYR A 197 11.34 -4.04 -4.11
C TYR A 197 12.86 -3.89 -3.88
N GLU A 198 13.69 -4.74 -4.51
CA GLU A 198 15.15 -4.66 -4.42
C GLU A 198 15.75 -3.54 -5.27
N ASP A 199 14.99 -3.03 -6.24
CA ASP A 199 15.36 -1.85 -7.05
C ASP A 199 14.68 -0.60 -6.46
N SER A 200 15.41 0.18 -5.66
CA SER A 200 14.87 1.39 -5.01
C SER A 200 14.31 2.42 -6.00
N GLY A 201 14.80 2.47 -7.24
CA GLY A 201 14.32 3.39 -8.28
C GLY A 201 13.00 2.97 -8.92
N LEU A 202 12.61 1.70 -8.79
CA LEU A 202 11.40 1.12 -9.38
C LEU A 202 10.44 0.49 -8.37
N ALA A 203 10.87 0.33 -7.12
CA ALA A 203 10.13 -0.38 -6.08
C ALA A 203 8.69 0.11 -5.92
N LEU A 204 8.45 1.42 -5.95
CA LEU A 204 7.10 1.98 -5.84
C LEU A 204 6.21 1.66 -7.06
N HIS A 205 6.80 1.54 -8.25
CA HIS A 205 6.06 1.13 -9.44
C HIS A 205 5.68 -0.35 -9.36
N TYR A 206 6.63 -1.21 -9.02
CA TYR A 206 6.37 -2.64 -8.85
C TYR A 206 5.42 -2.92 -7.68
N GLY A 207 5.60 -2.26 -6.54
CA GLY A 207 4.72 -2.35 -5.37
C GLY A 207 3.28 -1.93 -5.68
N ALA A 208 3.09 -0.85 -6.44
CA ALA A 208 1.77 -0.42 -6.89
C ALA A 208 1.10 -1.43 -7.82
N MET A 209 1.83 -2.00 -8.79
CA MET A 209 1.31 -3.06 -9.66
C MET A 209 0.99 -4.33 -8.85
N LEU A 210 1.86 -4.73 -7.94
CA LEU A 210 1.72 -5.91 -7.09
C LEU A 210 0.48 -5.81 -6.19
N ARG A 211 0.23 -4.65 -5.56
CA ARG A 211 -0.96 -4.43 -4.73
C ARG A 211 -2.26 -4.66 -5.48
N GLU A 212 -2.31 -4.30 -6.77
CA GLU A 212 -3.49 -4.59 -7.58
C GLU A 212 -3.58 -6.07 -7.94
N CYS A 213 -2.45 -6.74 -8.21
CA CYS A 213 -2.43 -8.17 -8.51
C CYS A 213 -2.89 -9.01 -7.31
N ILE A 214 -2.46 -8.71 -6.08
CA ILE A 214 -2.85 -9.48 -4.88
C ILE A 214 -4.34 -9.37 -4.52
N ARG A 215 -5.10 -8.52 -5.22
CA ARG A 215 -6.57 -8.54 -5.14
C ARG A 215 -7.15 -9.85 -5.67
N HIS A 216 -6.45 -10.53 -6.56
CA HIS A 216 -6.82 -11.85 -7.02
C HIS A 216 -6.31 -12.91 -6.05
N GLN A 217 -7.19 -13.81 -5.61
CA GLN A 217 -6.86 -14.83 -4.62
C GLN A 217 -5.75 -15.78 -5.12
N VAL A 218 -5.71 -16.09 -6.41
CA VAL A 218 -4.67 -16.92 -7.04
C VAL A 218 -3.27 -16.33 -6.84
N VAL A 219 -3.13 -15.02 -6.98
CA VAL A 219 -1.85 -14.30 -6.78
C VAL A 219 -1.45 -14.29 -5.31
N ALA A 220 -2.38 -13.93 -4.42
CA ALA A 220 -2.10 -13.93 -2.98
C ALA A 220 -1.74 -15.33 -2.47
N SER A 221 -2.46 -16.36 -2.93
CA SER A 221 -2.15 -17.76 -2.63
C SER A 221 -0.77 -18.15 -3.14
N HIS A 222 -0.37 -17.72 -4.35
CA HIS A 222 0.98 -17.96 -4.86
C HIS A 222 2.04 -17.38 -3.95
N ILE A 223 1.97 -16.08 -3.62
CA ILE A 223 2.98 -15.41 -2.80
C ILE A 223 3.06 -15.98 -1.38
N LEU A 224 1.93 -16.36 -0.78
CA LEU A 224 1.90 -16.94 0.57
C LEU A 224 2.50 -18.36 0.57
N LYS A 225 2.32 -19.13 -0.51
CA LYS A 225 2.83 -20.50 -0.63
C LYS A 225 4.26 -20.54 -1.18
N SER A 226 4.67 -19.52 -1.94
CA SER A 226 6.05 -19.33 -2.38
C SER A 226 6.87 -18.70 -1.25
N GLY A 227 8.14 -19.06 -1.10
CA GLY A 227 8.98 -18.55 -0.02
C GLY A 227 9.11 -17.01 0.02
N GLN A 228 8.62 -16.32 -1.02
CA GLN A 228 8.64 -14.88 -1.25
C GLN A 228 8.03 -14.04 -0.14
N VAL A 229 7.01 -14.56 0.57
CA VAL A 229 6.42 -13.84 1.72
C VAL A 229 7.47 -13.47 2.78
N ARG A 230 8.57 -14.24 2.88
CA ARG A 230 9.67 -13.97 3.82
C ARG A 230 10.44 -12.69 3.48
N ASN A 231 10.50 -12.32 2.20
CA ASN A 231 11.25 -11.15 1.76
C ASN A 231 10.63 -9.85 2.31
N PHE A 232 9.31 -9.83 2.54
CA PHE A 232 8.62 -8.67 3.13
C PHE A 232 9.13 -8.32 4.54
N PHE A 233 9.63 -9.27 5.33
CA PHE A 233 10.26 -8.94 6.62
C PHE A 233 11.51 -8.07 6.44
N GLY A 234 12.20 -8.18 5.31
CA GLY A 234 13.30 -7.31 4.90
C GLY A 234 12.79 -6.02 4.25
N TYR A 235 11.88 -6.12 3.28
CA TYR A 235 11.40 -4.97 2.51
C TYR A 235 10.73 -3.88 3.38
N ILE A 236 10.01 -4.28 4.44
CA ILE A 236 9.37 -3.34 5.40
C ILE A 236 10.39 -2.56 6.24
N GLN A 237 11.65 -2.98 6.22
CA GLN A 237 12.73 -2.37 7.00
C GLN A 237 13.79 -1.72 6.09
N LEU A 238 13.49 -1.53 4.81
CA LEU A 238 14.34 -0.76 3.90
C LEU A 238 14.53 0.68 4.40
N PRO A 239 15.70 1.30 4.15
CA PRO A 239 15.98 2.65 4.60
C PRO A 239 15.12 3.71 3.90
N GLU A 240 14.70 3.46 2.65
CA GLU A 240 13.77 4.30 1.92
C GLU A 240 12.36 4.20 2.52
N PHE A 241 11.97 5.24 3.26
CA PHE A 241 10.73 5.25 4.05
C PHE A 241 9.46 4.99 3.21
N ASP A 242 9.38 5.59 2.03
CA ASP A 242 8.28 5.41 1.09
C ASP A 242 8.20 3.96 0.59
N VAL A 243 9.34 3.36 0.21
CA VAL A 243 9.42 1.95 -0.21
C VAL A 243 9.05 1.00 0.93
N ALA A 244 9.60 1.21 2.13
CA ALA A 244 9.29 0.40 3.30
C ALA A 244 7.80 0.47 3.70
N THR A 245 7.20 1.67 3.63
CA THR A 245 5.77 1.89 3.92
C THR A 245 4.89 1.24 2.86
N ASP A 246 5.28 1.32 1.59
CA ASP A 246 4.63 0.65 0.47
C ASP A 246 4.65 -0.88 0.67
N ALA A 247 5.82 -1.46 0.97
CA ALA A 247 5.98 -2.88 1.29
C ALA A 247 5.14 -3.31 2.48
N ALA A 248 5.08 -2.50 3.55
CA ALA A 248 4.26 -2.78 4.73
C ALA A 248 2.76 -2.82 4.40
N THR A 249 2.32 -1.91 3.52
CA THR A 249 0.93 -1.89 3.04
C THR A 249 0.61 -3.13 2.23
N THR A 250 1.51 -3.51 1.30
CA THR A 250 1.37 -4.74 0.50
C THR A 250 1.34 -5.99 1.38
N PHE A 251 2.25 -6.10 2.35
CA PHE A 251 2.31 -7.23 3.29
C PHE A 251 1.04 -7.31 4.17
N LYS A 252 0.56 -6.17 4.66
CA LYS A 252 -0.72 -6.09 5.38
C LYS A 252 -1.87 -6.59 4.51
N GLU A 253 -1.99 -6.12 3.28
CA GLU A 253 -3.06 -6.55 2.38
C GLU A 253 -3.00 -8.05 2.09
N LEU A 254 -1.80 -8.58 1.85
CA LEU A 254 -1.56 -10.01 1.63
C LEU A 254 -2.05 -10.86 2.81
N LEU A 255 -1.82 -10.38 4.05
CA LEU A 255 -2.18 -11.07 5.28
C LEU A 255 -3.59 -10.77 5.81
N THR A 256 -4.37 -9.93 5.14
CA THR A 256 -5.69 -9.54 5.67
C THR A 256 -6.82 -9.56 4.65
N ARG A 257 -6.53 -9.64 3.35
CA ARG A 257 -7.55 -9.61 2.28
C ARG A 257 -8.31 -10.93 2.14
N HIS A 258 -7.61 -12.02 1.81
CA HIS A 258 -8.21 -13.30 1.46
C HIS A 258 -8.28 -14.21 2.68
N LYS A 259 -9.33 -14.02 3.50
CA LYS A 259 -9.44 -14.57 4.87
C LYS A 259 -9.16 -16.06 4.97
N SER A 260 -9.77 -16.88 4.11
CA SER A 260 -9.59 -18.34 4.11
C SER A 260 -8.16 -18.75 3.75
N THR A 261 -7.58 -18.14 2.72
CA THR A 261 -6.20 -18.43 2.26
C THR A 261 -5.17 -18.02 3.31
N VAL A 262 -5.35 -16.87 3.95
CA VAL A 262 -4.48 -16.42 5.05
C VAL A 262 -4.60 -17.36 6.25
N ALA A 263 -5.82 -17.76 6.63
CA ALA A 263 -6.03 -18.66 7.77
C ALA A 263 -5.37 -20.02 7.54
N GLU A 264 -5.50 -20.58 6.34
CA GLU A 264 -4.82 -21.82 5.94
C GLU A 264 -3.30 -21.66 6.03
N PHE A 265 -2.75 -20.60 5.42
CA PHE A 265 -1.32 -20.31 5.44
C PHE A 265 -0.79 -20.18 6.88
N LEU A 266 -1.37 -19.31 7.70
CA LEU A 266 -0.92 -19.04 9.07
C LEU A 266 -1.07 -20.27 9.98
N SER A 267 -2.08 -21.10 9.77
CA SER A 267 -2.27 -22.34 10.54
C SER A 267 -1.18 -23.37 10.24
N GLY A 268 -0.78 -23.50 8.97
CA GLY A 268 0.29 -24.40 8.53
C GLY A 268 1.70 -23.88 8.84
N ASN A 269 1.87 -22.56 8.94
CA ASN A 269 3.18 -21.90 9.04
C ASN A 269 3.41 -21.15 10.35
N ASN A 270 2.56 -21.41 11.36
CA ASN A 270 2.48 -20.63 12.59
C ASN A 270 3.84 -20.38 13.27
N ASN A 271 4.61 -21.46 13.48
CA ASN A 271 5.83 -21.41 14.29
C ASN A 271 6.86 -20.45 13.68
N TRP A 272 7.35 -20.72 12.47
CA TRP A 272 8.36 -19.88 11.85
C TRP A 272 7.82 -18.47 11.57
N PHE A 273 6.55 -18.33 11.15
CA PHE A 273 5.99 -17.03 10.79
C PHE A 273 5.96 -16.09 12.00
N PHE A 274 5.43 -16.55 13.14
CA PHE A 274 5.36 -15.70 14.33
C PHE A 274 6.72 -15.54 15.02
N THR A 275 7.64 -16.51 14.92
CA THR A 275 9.03 -16.29 15.34
C THR A 275 9.66 -15.11 14.58
N GLU A 276 9.57 -15.11 13.25
CA GLU A 276 10.10 -14.04 12.40
C GLU A 276 9.36 -12.72 12.62
N PHE A 277 8.01 -12.74 12.68
CA PHE A 277 7.19 -11.57 12.92
C PHE A 277 7.52 -10.89 14.26
N ASN A 278 7.62 -11.68 15.33
CA ASN A 278 7.94 -11.19 16.66
C ASN A 278 9.36 -10.62 16.70
N PHE A 279 10.35 -11.34 16.17
CA PHE A 279 11.75 -10.92 16.23
C PHE A 279 12.03 -9.71 15.33
N LYS A 280 11.64 -9.78 14.04
CA LYS A 280 12.00 -8.78 13.04
C LYS A 280 11.10 -7.55 13.07
N LEU A 281 9.82 -7.67 13.43
CA LEU A 281 8.86 -6.56 13.33
C LEU A 281 8.48 -6.00 14.69
N LEU A 282 7.98 -6.84 15.62
CA LEU A 282 7.61 -6.37 16.97
C LEU A 282 8.84 -5.97 17.79
N GLY A 283 9.95 -6.68 17.61
CA GLY A 283 11.25 -6.37 18.21
C GLY A 283 12.08 -5.35 17.44
N SER A 284 11.58 -4.79 16.32
CA SER A 284 12.34 -3.87 15.48
C SER A 284 12.74 -2.61 16.27
N PRO A 285 13.95 -2.06 16.12
CA PRO A 285 14.28 -0.76 16.70
C PRO A 285 13.49 0.39 16.04
N ASN A 286 12.98 0.19 14.82
CA ASN A 286 12.22 1.18 14.09
C ASN A 286 10.80 1.34 14.65
N TYR A 287 10.50 2.53 15.16
CA TYR A 287 9.20 2.89 15.71
C TYR A 287 8.02 2.63 14.75
N ILE A 288 8.17 3.02 13.48
CA ILE A 288 7.10 2.87 12.47
C ILE A 288 6.84 1.40 12.20
N THR A 289 7.90 0.61 12.03
CA THR A 289 7.80 -0.86 11.85
C THR A 289 7.09 -1.51 13.04
N ARG A 290 7.51 -1.21 14.29
CA ARG A 290 6.84 -1.74 15.49
C ARG A 290 5.36 -1.36 15.52
N ARG A 291 5.04 -0.08 15.31
CA ARG A 291 3.66 0.42 15.34
C ARG A 291 2.78 -0.29 14.31
N GLN A 292 3.24 -0.41 13.07
CA GLN A 292 2.49 -1.09 12.01
C GLN A 292 2.34 -2.59 12.31
N ALA A 293 3.37 -3.23 12.87
CA ALA A 293 3.37 -4.65 13.18
C ALA A 293 2.41 -5.00 14.32
N VAL A 294 2.36 -4.22 15.41
CA VAL A 294 1.41 -4.47 16.51
C VAL A 294 -0.03 -4.34 16.03
N LYS A 295 -0.31 -3.31 15.21
CA LYS A 295 -1.62 -3.14 14.60
C LYS A 295 -2.00 -4.30 13.67
N LEU A 296 -1.07 -4.72 12.81
CA LEU A 296 -1.28 -5.86 11.91
C LEU A 296 -1.50 -7.17 12.69
N LEU A 297 -0.78 -7.38 13.79
CA LEU A 297 -1.00 -8.53 14.66
C LEU A 297 -2.43 -8.53 15.23
N GLY A 298 -2.92 -7.37 15.69
CA GLY A 298 -4.31 -7.20 16.09
C GLY A 298 -5.29 -7.57 14.98
N ASP A 299 -5.10 -7.00 13.78
CA ASP A 299 -5.93 -7.28 12.60
C ASP A 299 -5.97 -8.78 12.25
N ILE A 300 -4.84 -9.49 12.39
CA ILE A 300 -4.73 -10.94 12.13
C ILE A 300 -5.46 -11.75 13.20
N LEU A 301 -5.17 -11.50 14.49
CA LEU A 301 -5.65 -12.33 15.59
C LEU A 301 -7.14 -12.11 15.91
N LEU A 302 -7.67 -10.91 15.62
CA LEU A 302 -9.09 -10.59 15.82
C LEU A 302 -9.98 -11.07 14.68
N ASP A 303 -9.41 -11.52 13.55
CA ASP A 303 -10.20 -12.10 12.46
C ASP A 303 -10.75 -13.47 12.86
N ARG A 304 -12.07 -13.63 12.76
CA ARG A 304 -12.77 -14.89 13.09
C ARG A 304 -12.23 -16.11 12.35
N SER A 305 -11.73 -15.92 11.12
CA SER A 305 -11.18 -17.00 10.28
C SER A 305 -9.86 -17.52 10.84
N ASN A 306 -9.15 -16.70 11.62
CA ASN A 306 -7.88 -17.01 12.26
C ASN A 306 -8.04 -17.52 13.70
N SER A 307 -9.22 -17.96 14.12
CA SER A 307 -9.47 -18.40 15.51
C SER A 307 -8.48 -19.47 16.01
N CYS A 308 -8.14 -20.46 15.20
CA CYS A 308 -7.12 -21.48 15.54
C CYS A 308 -5.73 -20.86 15.74
N VAL A 309 -5.35 -19.93 14.87
CA VAL A 309 -4.09 -19.18 14.96
C VAL A 309 -4.05 -18.32 16.20
N MET A 310 -5.15 -17.62 16.50
CA MET A 310 -5.32 -16.78 17.68
C MET A 310 -5.14 -17.59 18.96
N VAL A 311 -5.88 -18.70 19.11
CA VAL A 311 -5.79 -19.57 20.30
C VAL A 311 -4.35 -20.06 20.52
N ARG A 312 -3.65 -20.46 19.46
CA ARG A 312 -2.24 -20.85 19.54
C ARG A 312 -1.34 -19.69 19.98
N TYR A 313 -1.51 -18.51 19.38
CA TYR A 313 -0.71 -17.33 19.69
C TYR A 313 -0.88 -16.90 21.16
N VAL A 314 -2.12 -16.83 21.66
CA VAL A 314 -2.42 -16.38 23.02
C VAL A 314 -2.19 -17.44 24.11
N SER A 315 -1.80 -18.65 23.71
CA SER A 315 -1.38 -19.73 24.62
C SER A 315 0.14 -19.78 24.79
N SER A 316 0.89 -18.90 24.14
CA SER A 316 2.35 -18.80 24.31
C SER A 316 2.73 -17.77 25.38
N LEU A 317 3.55 -18.20 26.34
CA LEU A 317 4.09 -17.32 27.38
C LEU A 317 5.03 -16.26 26.79
N ASP A 318 5.84 -16.63 25.79
CA ASP A 318 6.77 -15.70 25.14
C ASP A 318 6.00 -14.57 24.43
N ASN A 319 4.90 -14.91 23.76
CA ASN A 319 4.04 -13.92 23.11
C ASN A 319 3.38 -12.98 24.14
N LEU A 320 2.96 -13.50 25.30
CA LEU A 320 2.45 -12.65 26.39
C LEU A 320 3.52 -11.65 26.85
N ILE A 321 4.76 -12.10 27.05
CA ILE A 321 5.86 -11.25 27.50
C ILE A 321 6.12 -10.11 26.50
N ILE A 322 6.11 -10.41 25.19
CA ILE A 322 6.23 -9.39 24.15
C ILE A 322 5.11 -8.36 24.27
N MET A 323 3.85 -8.79 24.39
CA MET A 323 2.71 -7.87 24.53
C MET A 323 2.80 -7.02 25.81
N MET A 324 3.21 -7.61 26.93
CA MET A 324 3.40 -6.88 28.19
C MET A 324 4.52 -5.83 28.10
N ASN A 325 5.56 -6.09 27.33
CA ASN A 325 6.62 -5.11 27.07
C ASN A 325 6.14 -3.98 26.16
N LEU A 326 5.38 -4.28 25.11
CA LEU A 326 4.78 -3.27 24.22
C LEU A 326 3.78 -2.37 24.95
N LEU A 327 3.03 -2.91 25.92
CA LEU A 327 2.17 -2.13 26.81
C LEU A 327 2.93 -1.12 27.69
N ARG A 328 4.25 -1.28 27.84
CA ARG A 328 5.13 -0.39 28.62
C ARG A 328 5.95 0.57 27.75
N GLU A 329 5.81 0.52 26.42
CA GLU A 329 6.45 1.45 25.50
C GLU A 329 6.06 2.90 25.81
N SER A 330 6.92 3.86 25.47
CA SER A 330 6.60 5.29 25.65
C SER A 330 5.51 5.77 24.70
N SER A 331 5.33 5.10 23.57
CA SER A 331 4.38 5.47 22.52
C SER A 331 2.95 5.04 22.87
N LYS A 332 2.06 6.02 23.08
CA LYS A 332 0.64 5.79 23.35
C LYS A 332 -0.08 4.97 22.26
N PRO A 333 0.10 5.23 20.95
CA PRO A 333 -0.47 4.38 19.91
C PRO A 333 -0.05 2.91 20.01
N ILE A 334 1.22 2.61 20.30
CA ILE A 334 1.69 1.23 20.48
C ILE A 334 1.02 0.58 21.69
N GLN A 335 0.88 1.30 22.80
CA GLN A 335 0.18 0.78 23.98
C GLN A 335 -1.29 0.43 23.67
N LEU A 336 -1.99 1.27 22.89
CA LEU A 336 -3.38 1.04 22.51
C LEU A 336 -3.52 -0.18 21.59
N ASP A 337 -2.70 -0.27 20.54
CA ASP A 337 -2.70 -1.44 19.64
C ASP A 337 -2.30 -2.73 20.40
N ALA A 338 -1.33 -2.65 21.32
CA ALA A 338 -0.91 -3.77 22.16
C ALA A 338 -2.02 -4.20 23.13
N PHE A 339 -2.83 -3.28 23.64
CA PHE A 339 -3.99 -3.60 24.47
C PHE A 339 -5.01 -4.47 23.71
N HIS A 340 -5.28 -4.16 22.44
CA HIS A 340 -6.21 -4.96 21.62
C HIS A 340 -5.75 -6.40 21.40
N VAL A 341 -4.44 -6.65 21.39
CA VAL A 341 -3.89 -8.02 21.35
C VAL A 341 -3.87 -8.63 22.75
N PHE A 342 -3.41 -7.88 23.75
CA PHE A 342 -3.30 -8.34 25.14
C PHE A 342 -4.64 -8.80 25.71
N LYS A 343 -5.75 -8.11 25.38
CA LYS A 343 -7.08 -8.51 25.85
C LYS A 343 -7.45 -9.95 25.47
N LEU A 344 -6.92 -10.47 24.36
CA LEU A 344 -7.16 -11.86 23.92
C LEU A 344 -6.50 -12.88 24.86
N PHE A 345 -5.36 -12.55 25.46
CA PHE A 345 -4.72 -13.41 26.47
C PHE A 345 -5.58 -13.50 27.73
N VAL A 346 -6.21 -12.39 28.11
CA VAL A 346 -7.08 -12.37 29.30
C VAL A 346 -8.42 -13.04 29.00
N ALA A 347 -9.01 -12.80 27.83
CA ALA A 347 -10.25 -13.45 27.41
C ALA A 347 -10.11 -14.96 27.13
N ASN A 348 -8.90 -15.52 27.05
CA ASN A 348 -8.68 -16.95 26.82
C ASN A 348 -9.16 -17.78 28.03
N THR A 349 -10.26 -18.53 27.85
CA THR A 349 -10.84 -19.39 28.88
C THR A 349 -9.98 -20.61 29.21
N ASN A 350 -9.17 -21.07 28.25
CA ASN A 350 -8.25 -22.21 28.40
C ASN A 350 -6.80 -21.72 28.62
N ARG A 351 -6.64 -20.66 29.41
CA ARG A 351 -5.35 -20.01 29.64
C ARG A 351 -4.35 -20.98 30.30
N PRO A 352 -3.15 -21.18 29.73
CA PRO A 352 -2.10 -21.99 30.35
C PRO A 352 -1.67 -21.49 31.73
N PRO A 353 -1.29 -22.37 32.68
CA PRO A 353 -0.92 -22.00 34.04
C PRO A 353 0.20 -20.96 34.13
N GLY A 354 1.19 -21.02 33.23
CA GLY A 354 2.29 -20.04 33.19
C GLY A 354 1.81 -18.63 32.89
N ILE A 355 0.85 -18.48 31.97
CA ILE A 355 0.23 -17.18 31.63
C ILE A 355 -0.64 -16.68 32.79
N THR A 356 -1.43 -17.56 33.42
CA THR A 356 -2.21 -17.23 34.62
C THR A 356 -1.32 -16.73 35.76
N SER A 357 -0.21 -17.43 36.03
CA SER A 357 0.75 -17.06 37.06
C SER A 357 1.39 -15.69 36.79
N VAL A 358 1.84 -15.43 35.56
CA VAL A 358 2.42 -14.13 35.19
C VAL A 358 1.42 -12.99 35.34
N LEU A 359 0.17 -13.18 34.93
CA LEU A 359 -0.87 -12.16 35.08
C LEU A 359 -1.23 -11.91 36.54
N ALA A 360 -1.34 -12.96 37.37
CA ALA A 360 -1.61 -12.84 38.80
C ALA A 360 -0.45 -12.13 39.53
N ASN A 361 0.80 -12.48 39.24
CA ASN A 361 2.00 -11.87 39.82
C ASN A 361 2.16 -10.38 39.45
N ASN A 362 1.61 -9.95 38.30
CA ASN A 362 1.71 -8.57 37.82
C ASN A 362 0.39 -7.78 37.95
N LYS A 363 -0.60 -8.35 38.63
CA LYS A 363 -1.97 -7.83 38.76
C LYS A 363 -2.03 -6.34 39.10
N GLU A 364 -1.41 -5.93 40.21
CA GLU A 364 -1.46 -4.53 40.66
C GLU A 364 -0.84 -3.55 39.65
N LYS A 365 0.27 -3.96 39.02
CA LYS A 365 0.96 -3.14 38.01
C LYS A 365 0.12 -2.98 36.75
N LEU A 366 -0.52 -4.05 36.31
CA LEU A 366 -1.43 -4.05 35.15
C LEU A 366 -2.65 -3.16 35.40
N LEU A 367 -3.30 -3.29 36.57
CA LEU A 367 -4.44 -2.46 36.92
C LEU A 367 -4.08 -0.96 36.96
N ARG A 368 -2.91 -0.63 37.52
CA ARG A 368 -2.41 0.75 37.53
C ARG A 368 -2.13 1.26 36.10
N LEU A 369 -1.53 0.43 35.26
CA LEU A 369 -1.25 0.78 33.86
C LEU A 369 -2.55 1.08 33.10
N PHE A 370 -3.55 0.21 33.21
CA PHE A 370 -4.82 0.37 32.49
C PHE A 370 -5.69 1.51 33.02
N ALA A 371 -5.62 1.85 34.31
CA ALA A 371 -6.28 3.05 34.84
C ALA A 371 -5.80 4.35 34.16
N GLY A 372 -4.52 4.40 33.76
CA GLY A 372 -3.93 5.52 33.00
C GLY A 372 -4.00 5.37 31.47
N LEU A 373 -4.45 4.23 30.95
CA LEU A 373 -4.62 4.01 29.51
C LEU A 373 -5.96 4.59 29.06
N ARG A 374 -5.92 5.58 28.17
CA ARG A 374 -7.08 6.29 27.62
C ARG A 374 -6.83 6.59 26.15
N MET A 375 -7.89 6.65 25.37
CA MET A 375 -7.86 7.15 24.00
C MET A 375 -8.09 8.67 24.00
N ASP A 376 -7.53 9.37 23.01
CA ASP A 376 -7.72 10.82 22.86
C ASP A 376 -9.14 11.19 22.41
N LYS A 377 -9.86 10.22 21.83
CA LYS A 377 -11.26 10.32 21.44
C LYS A 377 -12.08 9.37 22.31
N ASP A 378 -13.30 9.80 22.64
CA ASP A 378 -14.24 8.95 23.35
C ASP A 378 -14.57 7.71 22.49
N ASP A 379 -14.14 6.55 22.96
CA ASP A 379 -14.40 5.24 22.36
C ASP A 379 -15.01 4.35 23.44
N GLU A 380 -16.34 4.26 23.42
CA GLU A 380 -17.12 3.48 24.40
C GLU A 380 -16.77 2.00 24.37
N LEU A 381 -16.43 1.46 23.19
CA LEU A 381 -16.07 0.06 23.04
C LEU A 381 -14.73 -0.22 23.71
N PHE A 382 -13.74 0.65 23.48
CA PHE A 382 -12.44 0.54 24.13
C PHE A 382 -12.55 0.62 25.66
N GLU A 383 -13.31 1.58 26.19
CA GLU A 383 -13.49 1.74 27.64
C GLU A 383 -14.26 0.58 28.28
N SER A 384 -15.21 -0.01 27.55
CA SER A 384 -15.92 -1.23 27.95
C SER A 384 -14.97 -2.43 28.02
N ASP A 385 -14.20 -2.68 26.95
CA ASP A 385 -13.18 -3.73 26.89
C ASP A 385 -12.18 -3.56 28.04
N LYS A 386 -11.67 -2.35 28.26
CA LYS A 386 -10.70 -2.05 29.32
C LYS A 386 -11.25 -2.38 30.70
N THR A 387 -12.49 -1.98 30.96
CA THR A 387 -13.17 -2.24 32.24
C THR A 387 -13.36 -3.74 32.46
N GLN A 388 -13.78 -4.48 31.43
CA GLN A 388 -13.91 -5.93 31.50
C GLN A 388 -12.57 -6.60 31.81
N ILE A 389 -11.50 -6.22 31.10
CA ILE A 389 -10.17 -6.80 31.28
C ILE A 389 -9.61 -6.48 32.67
N MET A 390 -9.81 -5.27 33.18
CA MET A 390 -9.43 -4.92 34.54
C MET A 390 -10.20 -5.74 35.58
N LYS A 391 -11.49 -6.01 35.36
CA LYS A 391 -12.29 -6.88 36.24
C LYS A 391 -11.78 -8.32 36.24
N GLU A 392 -11.50 -8.88 35.06
CA GLU A 392 -10.97 -10.24 34.92
C GLU A 392 -9.60 -10.38 35.60
N ILE A 393 -8.69 -9.43 35.42
CA ILE A 393 -7.38 -9.41 36.10
C ILE A 393 -7.56 -9.26 37.62
N SER A 394 -8.50 -8.44 38.07
CA SER A 394 -8.82 -8.27 39.49
C SER A 394 -9.33 -9.55 40.16
N GLY A 395 -9.95 -10.44 39.39
CA GLY A 395 -10.41 -11.76 39.85
C GLY A 395 -9.32 -12.83 39.89
N LEU A 396 -8.13 -12.59 39.34
CA LEU A 396 -7.05 -13.58 39.35
C LEU A 396 -6.51 -13.77 40.77
N GLU A 397 -6.42 -15.03 41.19
CA GLU A 397 -5.77 -15.48 42.41
C GLU A 397 -4.34 -15.94 42.09
N LEU A 398 -3.43 -15.72 43.04
CA LEU A 398 -2.11 -16.33 42.97
C LEU A 398 -2.29 -17.85 43.08
N PRO A 399 -1.57 -18.65 42.27
CA PRO A 399 -1.51 -20.08 42.50
C PRO A 399 -1.10 -20.31 43.94
N ARG A 400 -1.93 -21.02 44.73
CA ARG A 400 -1.55 -21.41 46.09
C ARG A 400 -0.20 -22.11 45.99
N GLN A 401 0.82 -21.56 46.62
CA GLN A 401 2.07 -22.26 46.80
C GLN A 401 1.72 -23.55 47.53
N ALA A 402 1.83 -24.69 46.84
CA ALA A 402 1.93 -25.96 47.53
C ALA A 402 3.16 -25.83 48.42
N GLY A 403 2.92 -25.76 49.74
CA GLY A 403 3.98 -25.70 50.73
C GLY A 403 4.92 -26.88 50.56
N ASP A 404 6.20 -26.58 50.73
CA ASP A 404 7.31 -27.52 50.93
C ASP A 404 7.62 -28.50 49.80
N VAL A 405 8.49 -28.10 48.88
CA VAL A 405 9.84 -28.66 48.64
C VAL A 405 10.49 -27.76 47.58
N TYR A 406 11.82 -27.61 47.64
CA TYR A 406 12.68 -26.72 46.85
C TYR A 406 12.78 -25.28 47.38
N LYS A 407 13.47 -25.15 48.51
CA LYS A 407 14.30 -23.96 48.76
C LYS A 407 15.26 -23.81 47.58
N LEU A 408 15.02 -22.84 46.70
CA LEU A 408 16.08 -22.37 45.81
C LEU A 408 17.26 -21.89 46.69
N PRO A 409 18.52 -22.26 46.39
CA PRO A 409 19.66 -21.76 47.13
C PRO A 409 19.69 -20.23 47.00
N LYS A 410 19.80 -19.54 48.14
CA LYS A 410 20.13 -18.12 48.15
C LYS A 410 21.47 -17.96 47.42
N THR A 411 21.48 -17.17 46.35
CA THR A 411 22.71 -16.71 45.70
C THR A 411 23.60 -16.03 46.75
N PRO A 412 24.86 -16.46 46.93
CA PRO A 412 25.79 -15.75 47.78
C PRO A 412 26.21 -14.46 47.08
N MET A 413 25.90 -13.32 47.69
CA MET A 413 26.63 -12.09 47.47
C MET A 413 28.06 -12.31 48.00
N CYS A 414 29.07 -12.19 47.15
CA CYS A 414 30.43 -11.98 47.63
C CYS A 414 31.21 -11.08 46.66
N SER A 415 31.51 -9.90 47.17
CA SER A 415 32.65 -9.09 46.75
C SER A 415 33.96 -9.89 46.94
N GLY A 416 34.86 -9.73 45.98
CA GLY A 416 36.31 -10.02 45.95
C GLY A 416 36.96 -10.96 46.98
N GLU A 417 37.65 -11.98 46.49
CA GLU A 417 39.13 -12.07 46.56
C GLU A 417 39.67 -13.25 45.72
N LEU A 418 40.83 -13.02 45.09
CA LEU A 418 41.62 -13.99 44.32
C LEU A 418 42.17 -15.10 45.23
N SER A 419 42.25 -16.34 44.74
CA SER A 419 43.53 -16.99 44.37
C SER A 419 43.47 -18.53 44.21
N LYS A 420 44.12 -19.00 43.13
CA LYS A 420 44.75 -20.32 42.88
C LYS A 420 43.84 -21.56 42.74
N VAL A 421 43.82 -22.19 41.55
CA VAL A 421 44.62 -23.38 41.11
C VAL A 421 44.20 -23.79 39.67
N SER A 422 45.14 -24.39 38.93
CA SER A 422 45.35 -24.51 37.47
C SER A 422 44.51 -25.60 36.71
N PRO A 423 44.82 -26.00 35.44
CA PRO A 423 43.95 -25.84 34.27
C PRO A 423 43.28 -27.14 33.75
N LEU A 424 42.23 -26.97 32.94
CA LEU A 424 41.54 -28.05 32.21
C LEU A 424 42.44 -28.74 31.16
N PRO A 425 42.24 -30.05 30.91
CA PRO A 425 42.88 -30.75 29.80
C PRO A 425 42.13 -30.54 28.47
N THR A 426 42.91 -30.44 27.40
CA THR A 426 42.53 -30.30 25.98
C THR A 426 41.72 -31.50 25.47
N PRO A 427 40.71 -31.32 24.59
CA PRO A 427 40.14 -32.44 23.84
C PRO A 427 41.02 -32.82 22.66
N ALA A 428 41.31 -34.12 22.56
CA ALA A 428 42.03 -34.73 21.45
C ALA A 428 41.26 -34.62 20.12
N ALA A 429 42.02 -34.33 19.07
CA ALA A 429 41.58 -34.41 17.68
C ALA A 429 41.28 -35.87 17.31
N TYR A 430 40.18 -36.08 16.58
CA TYR A 430 39.99 -37.26 15.74
C TYR A 430 39.80 -36.79 14.29
N SER A 431 40.79 -37.17 13.48
CA SER A 431 40.85 -37.06 12.03
C SER A 431 40.24 -38.30 11.37
N HIS A 432 39.48 -38.06 10.30
CA HIS A 432 39.27 -38.85 9.08
C HIS A 432 39.39 -40.39 9.09
N GLU A 433 38.31 -41.04 8.65
CA GLU A 433 38.27 -41.76 7.37
C GLU A 433 37.01 -41.35 6.59
#